data_AF-A0A382VPV3-F1
#
_entry.id   AF-A0A382VPV3-F1
#
_cell.length_a   1.000
_cell.length_b   1.000
_cell.length_c   1.000
_cell.angle_alpha   90.00
_cell.angle_beta   90.00
_cell.angle_gamma   90.00
#
_symmetry.space_group_name_H-M   'P 1'
#
loop_
_entity.id
_entity.type
_entity.pdbx_description
1 polymer ?
#
loop_
_entity_poly.entity_id
_entity_poly.type
_entity_poly.pdbx_seq_one_letter_code
_entity_poly.pdbx_strand_id
1 'polypeptide(L)'
;MGGHDELTYTFYNYCKKKFNKTIYINFSDKKIRKKSDNNIFNLQLYELKKCLDILNSNNINEMILLGKLSRPNLSNFKLDGVIDQYINTLINAYKRGDGEILNLVISIFKENGFTIVPINKLTSNFSFNRDSKNLIFNQNESDDADISKSIKILNDLSKYDNAQSIVIDN
;
A
#
# COMPACT_ATOMS: atom_id res chain seq x y z
N MET A 1 5.31 -2.48 4.53
CA MET A 1 6.11 -2.55 3.29
C MET A 1 5.46 -1.62 2.27
N GLY A 2 6.26 -1.02 1.38
CA GLY A 2 5.74 -0.17 0.30
C GLY A 2 6.74 0.90 -0.11
N GLY A 3 6.25 2.01 -0.66
CA GLY A 3 7.10 3.10 -1.13
C GLY A 3 7.61 4.00 -0.01
N HIS A 4 8.66 4.76 -0.30
CA HIS A 4 9.19 5.74 0.64
C HIS A 4 8.57 7.11 0.43
N ASP A 5 7.64 7.44 1.32
CA ASP A 5 7.04 8.76 1.49
C ASP A 5 6.97 9.14 2.98
N GLU A 6 6.49 10.36 3.26
CA GLU A 6 6.38 10.89 4.62
C GLU A 6 5.43 10.06 5.48
N LEU A 7 4.31 9.61 4.92
CA LEU A 7 3.32 8.78 5.60
C LEU A 7 3.95 7.46 6.08
N THR A 8 4.60 6.74 5.16
CA THR A 8 5.20 5.43 5.44
C THR A 8 6.34 5.56 6.43
N TYR A 9 7.17 6.59 6.30
CA TYR A 9 8.27 6.85 7.22
C TYR A 9 7.78 7.22 8.63
N THR A 10 6.78 8.07 8.74
CA THR A 10 6.18 8.48 10.02
C THR A 10 5.52 7.28 10.71
N PHE A 11 4.78 6.48 9.95
CA PHE A 11 4.14 5.26 10.44
C PHE A 11 5.15 4.22 10.92
N TYR A 12 6.26 4.04 10.20
CA TYR A 12 7.35 3.16 10.63
C TYR A 12 7.94 3.62 11.97
N ASN A 13 8.21 4.92 12.14
CA ASN A 13 8.73 5.45 13.41
C ASN A 13 7.73 5.30 14.56
N TYR A 14 6.42 5.43 14.29
CA TYR A 14 5.37 5.12 15.25
C TYR A 14 5.44 3.65 15.69
N CYS A 15 5.51 2.73 14.73
CA CYS A 15 5.57 1.29 15.01
C CYS A 15 6.82 0.91 15.81
N LYS A 16 8.00 1.44 15.46
CA LYS A 16 9.26 1.20 16.20
C LYS A 16 9.17 1.55 17.68
N LYS A 17 8.40 2.59 18.03
CA LYS A 17 8.21 3.02 19.43
C LYS A 17 7.23 2.14 20.19
N LYS A 18 6.32 1.44 19.49
CA LYS A 18 5.20 0.71 20.06
C LYS A 18 5.38 -0.80 20.08
N PHE A 19 6.14 -1.35 19.12
CA PHE A 19 6.30 -2.78 18.95
C PHE A 19 7.77 -3.19 19.07
N ASN A 20 8.02 -4.28 19.79
CA ASN A 20 9.37 -4.79 20.06
C ASN A 20 10.12 -5.22 18.79
N LYS A 21 9.39 -5.60 17.72
CA LYS A 21 9.96 -5.99 16.44
C LYS A 21 9.19 -5.33 15.31
N THR A 22 9.87 -4.43 14.59
CA THR A 22 9.32 -3.72 13.43
C THR A 22 10.39 -3.66 12.36
N ILE A 23 10.08 -4.16 11.16
CA ILE A 23 10.92 -3.99 9.97
C ILE A 23 10.19 -3.15 8.93
N TYR A 24 10.97 -2.47 8.07
CA TYR A 24 10.46 -1.73 6.93
C TYR A 24 11.14 -2.19 5.65
N ILE A 25 10.36 -2.80 4.77
CA ILE A 25 10.77 -3.12 3.41
C ILE A 25 10.32 -1.98 2.48
N ASN A 26 11.30 -1.23 1.98
CA ASN A 26 11.15 -0.15 1.02
C ASN A 26 11.34 -0.70 -0.40
N PHE A 27 10.34 -0.46 -1.26
CA PHE A 27 10.38 -0.81 -2.68
C PHE A 27 10.55 0.40 -3.62
N SER A 28 10.75 1.60 -3.08
CA SER A 28 11.00 2.78 -3.91
C SER A 28 12.42 2.79 -4.47
N ASP A 29 12.59 3.41 -5.64
CA ASP A 29 13.90 3.58 -6.27
C ASP A 29 14.88 4.35 -5.37
N LYS A 30 14.35 5.29 -4.58
CA LYS A 30 15.11 6.04 -3.61
C LYS A 30 15.39 5.18 -2.38
N LYS A 31 16.60 4.60 -2.36
CA LYS A 31 17.10 3.85 -1.19
C LYS A 31 17.12 4.72 0.06
N ILE A 32 16.60 4.17 1.15
CA ILE A 32 16.69 4.76 2.48
C ILE A 32 18.08 4.44 3.03
N ARG A 33 18.92 5.46 3.15
CA ARG A 33 20.30 5.36 3.63
C ARG A 33 20.39 5.85 5.08
N LYS A 34 19.83 5.11 6.02
CA LYS A 34 20.14 5.32 7.45
C LYS A 34 21.25 4.36 7.85
N LYS A 35 22.44 4.91 8.13
CA LYS A 35 23.63 4.13 8.57
C LYS A 35 23.41 3.30 9.85
N SER A 36 22.35 3.55 10.62
CA SER A 36 22.12 2.93 11.93
C SER A 36 20.85 2.11 12.08
N ASP A 37 20.01 1.99 11.03
CA ASP A 37 18.73 1.29 11.14
C ASP A 37 18.74 -0.03 10.36
N ASN A 38 19.22 -1.09 11.00
CA ASN A 38 19.33 -2.44 10.41
C ASN A 38 17.96 -3.10 10.14
N ASN A 39 16.86 -2.45 10.56
CA ASN A 39 15.50 -2.92 10.34
C ASN A 39 14.88 -2.36 9.05
N ILE A 40 15.62 -1.58 8.27
CA ILE A 40 15.16 -1.06 6.97
C ILE A 40 15.87 -1.81 5.84
N PHE A 41 15.06 -2.44 4.99
CA PHE A 41 15.52 -3.21 3.83
C PHE A 41 15.07 -2.50 2.56
N ASN A 42 16.01 -2.24 1.65
CA ASN A 42 15.69 -1.70 0.34
C ASN A 42 15.71 -2.84 -0.67
N LEU A 43 14.55 -3.11 -1.28
CA LEU A 43 14.35 -4.16 -2.28
C LEU A 43 13.80 -3.56 -3.58
N GLN A 44 13.97 -4.28 -4.67
CA GLN A 44 13.22 -4.07 -5.90
C GLN A 44 11.90 -4.86 -5.84
N LEU A 45 10.87 -4.40 -6.56
CA LEU A 45 9.54 -5.04 -6.56
C LEU A 45 9.58 -6.52 -7.01
N TYR A 46 10.57 -6.89 -7.82
CA TYR A 46 10.76 -8.24 -8.36
C TYR A 46 11.69 -9.12 -7.51
N GLU A 47 12.15 -8.68 -6.34
CA GLU A 47 12.94 -9.49 -5.39
C GLU A 47 12.01 -10.22 -4.39
N LEU A 48 11.03 -10.99 -4.88
CA LEU A 48 10.01 -11.62 -4.03
C LEU A 48 10.63 -12.66 -3.09
N LYS A 49 11.50 -13.54 -3.59
CA LYS A 49 12.18 -14.55 -2.77
C LYS A 49 12.89 -13.93 -1.58
N LYS A 50 13.71 -12.90 -1.85
CA LYS A 50 14.46 -12.17 -0.83
C LYS A 50 13.54 -11.45 0.16
N CYS A 51 12.40 -10.93 -0.30
CA CYS A 51 11.40 -10.33 0.59
C CYS A 51 10.87 -11.38 1.59
N LEU A 52 10.47 -12.56 1.10
CA LEU A 52 9.98 -13.66 1.93
C LEU A 52 11.06 -14.13 2.93
N ASP A 53 12.30 -14.27 2.48
CA ASP A 53 13.43 -14.68 3.33
C ASP A 53 13.65 -13.69 4.48
N ILE A 54 13.59 -12.37 4.21
CA ILE A 54 13.71 -11.33 5.23
C ILE A 54 12.57 -11.40 6.24
N LEU A 55 11.33 -11.57 5.78
CA LEU A 55 10.15 -11.68 6.64
C LEU A 55 10.26 -12.89 7.56
N ASN A 56 10.59 -14.06 7.00
CA ASN A 56 10.73 -15.32 7.73
C ASN A 56 11.88 -15.27 8.73
N SER A 57 13.06 -14.82 8.32
CA SER A 57 14.23 -14.68 9.21
C SER A 57 13.97 -13.70 10.36
N ASN A 58 13.03 -12.77 10.17
CA ASN A 58 12.58 -11.85 11.20
C ASN A 58 11.29 -12.30 11.92
N ASN A 59 10.81 -13.53 11.75
CA ASN A 59 9.61 -14.06 12.42
C ASN A 59 8.41 -13.08 12.32
N ILE A 60 8.21 -12.48 11.14
CA ILE A 60 7.11 -11.54 10.90
C ILE A 60 5.89 -12.33 10.43
N ASN A 61 4.77 -12.22 11.13
CA ASN A 61 3.52 -12.93 10.77
C ASN A 61 2.43 -11.97 10.28
N GLU A 62 2.48 -10.71 10.72
CA GLU A 62 1.55 -9.66 10.29
C GLU A 62 2.28 -8.56 9.54
N MET A 63 1.66 -8.04 8.48
CA MET A 63 2.23 -6.99 7.65
C MET A 63 1.19 -5.97 7.22
N ILE A 64 1.68 -4.77 6.93
CA ILE A 64 0.88 -3.67 6.38
C ILE A 64 1.49 -3.28 5.03
N LEU A 65 0.63 -3.10 4.03
CA LEU A 65 1.00 -2.49 2.76
C LEU A 65 0.66 -0.99 2.86
N LEU A 66 1.66 -0.13 2.73
CA LEU A 66 1.52 1.32 2.89
C LEU A 66 2.56 2.06 2.06
N GLY A 67 2.13 3.14 1.41
CA GLY A 67 2.98 4.03 0.63
C GLY A 67 2.81 3.84 -0.88
N LYS A 68 3.13 4.88 -1.63
CA LYS A 68 2.96 4.89 -3.09
C LYS A 68 3.96 3.96 -3.78
N LEU A 69 3.47 3.11 -4.68
CA LEU A 69 4.30 2.32 -5.58
C LEU A 69 3.92 2.62 -7.03
N SER A 70 4.93 2.77 -7.87
CA SER A 70 4.72 2.83 -9.31
C SER A 70 4.48 1.42 -9.84
N ARG A 71 3.60 1.30 -10.82
CA ARG A 71 3.36 0.06 -11.54
C ARG A 71 4.70 -0.45 -12.12
N PRO A 72 5.14 -1.68 -11.80
CA PRO A 72 6.42 -2.17 -12.26
C PRO A 72 6.37 -2.43 -13.77
N ASN A 73 7.52 -2.26 -14.44
CA ASN A 73 7.68 -2.72 -15.82
C ASN A 73 7.91 -4.24 -15.81
N LEU A 74 7.00 -4.99 -16.45
CA LEU A 74 7.07 -6.45 -16.52
C LEU A 74 8.37 -6.96 -17.17
N SER A 75 9.00 -6.19 -18.07
CA SER A 75 10.29 -6.59 -18.67
C SER A 75 11.43 -6.71 -17.66
N ASN A 76 11.29 -6.09 -16.49
CA ASN A 76 12.32 -6.09 -15.45
C ASN A 76 12.18 -7.26 -14.48
N PHE A 77 11.13 -8.08 -14.60
CA PHE A 77 10.98 -9.30 -13.82
C PHE A 77 12.05 -10.27 -14.26
N LYS A 78 13.10 -10.39 -13.44
CA LYS A 78 14.11 -11.43 -13.58
C LYS A 78 13.66 -12.63 -12.77
N LEU A 79 13.80 -13.81 -13.35
CA LEU A 79 13.42 -15.07 -12.74
C LEU A 79 14.19 -15.24 -11.42
N ASP A 80 13.52 -15.07 -10.28
CA ASP A 80 14.09 -15.31 -8.94
C ASP A 80 13.71 -16.71 -8.40
N GLY A 81 13.02 -17.51 -9.25
CA GLY A 81 12.54 -18.85 -8.99
C GLY A 81 11.20 -18.91 -8.25
N VAL A 82 10.87 -17.89 -7.45
CA VAL A 82 9.60 -17.82 -6.70
C VAL A 82 8.56 -17.03 -7.50
N ILE A 83 8.96 -15.88 -8.05
CA ILE A 83 8.10 -15.01 -8.84
C ILE A 83 7.63 -15.68 -10.14
N ASP A 84 8.43 -16.63 -10.64
CA ASP A 84 8.19 -17.42 -11.85
C ASP A 84 6.87 -18.22 -11.73
N GLN A 85 6.55 -18.68 -10.52
CA GLN A 85 5.32 -19.44 -10.23
C GLN A 85 4.06 -18.58 -10.44
N TYR A 86 4.21 -17.25 -10.35
CA TYR A 86 3.12 -16.29 -10.41
C TYR A 86 3.14 -15.45 -11.68
N ILE A 87 4.03 -15.71 -12.64
CA ILE A 87 4.21 -14.82 -13.80
C ILE A 87 2.95 -14.73 -14.66
N ASN A 88 2.27 -15.87 -14.89
CA ASN A 88 1.06 -15.91 -15.71
C ASN A 88 -0.11 -15.19 -15.04
N THR A 89 -0.30 -15.40 -13.73
CA THR A 89 -1.33 -14.70 -12.95
C THR A 89 -1.03 -13.21 -12.84
N LEU A 90 0.24 -12.83 -12.71
CA LEU A 90 0.68 -11.44 -12.71
C LEU A 90 0.38 -10.74 -14.02
N ILE A 91 0.70 -11.35 -15.17
CA ILE A 91 0.37 -10.78 -16.49
C ILE A 91 -1.14 -10.56 -16.63
N ASN A 92 -1.96 -11.50 -16.17
CA ASN A 92 -3.41 -11.38 -16.22
C ASN A 92 -3.94 -10.26 -15.32
N ALA A 93 -3.45 -10.16 -14.08
CA ALA A 93 -3.78 -9.06 -13.18
C ALA A 93 -3.35 -7.71 -13.77
N TYR A 94 -2.16 -7.66 -14.39
CA TYR A 94 -1.62 -6.46 -15.03
C TYR A 94 -2.50 -5.94 -16.17
N LYS A 95 -3.20 -6.82 -16.90
CA LYS A 95 -4.16 -6.40 -17.93
C LYS A 95 -5.45 -5.81 -17.37
N ARG A 96 -5.80 -6.15 -16.13
CA ARG A 96 -7.10 -5.80 -15.53
C ARG A 96 -7.10 -4.51 -14.72
N GLY A 97 -5.95 -4.07 -14.22
CA GLY A 97 -5.84 -2.82 -13.48
C GLY A 97 -4.92 -2.92 -12.27
N ASP A 98 -4.85 -1.85 -11.48
CA ASP A 98 -3.99 -1.82 -10.30
C ASP A 98 -4.66 -2.49 -9.09
N GLY A 99 -6.00 -2.45 -9.02
CA GLY A 99 -6.75 -3.18 -8.00
C GLY A 99 -6.49 -4.70 -8.05
N GLU A 100 -6.47 -5.27 -9.25
CA GLU A 100 -6.21 -6.71 -9.45
C GLU A 100 -4.75 -7.08 -9.15
N ILE A 101 -3.79 -6.20 -9.47
CA ILE A 101 -2.38 -6.40 -9.08
C ILE A 101 -2.28 -6.45 -7.54
N LEU A 102 -2.92 -5.51 -6.84
CA LEU A 102 -2.89 -5.48 -5.38
C LEU A 102 -3.55 -6.73 -4.77
N ASN A 103 -4.68 -7.18 -5.32
CA ASN A 103 -5.35 -8.43 -4.91
C ASN A 103 -4.44 -9.64 -5.07
N LEU A 104 -3.71 -9.74 -6.18
CA LEU A 104 -2.74 -10.81 -6.41
C LEU A 104 -1.59 -10.75 -5.39
N VAL A 105 -1.01 -9.56 -5.16
CA VAL A 105 0.05 -9.38 -4.15
C VAL A 105 -0.43 -9.84 -2.77
N ILE A 106 -1.65 -9.45 -2.38
CA ILE A 106 -2.25 -9.88 -1.12
C ILE A 106 -2.38 -11.41 -1.04
N SER A 107 -2.80 -12.04 -2.14
CA SER A 107 -2.99 -13.49 -2.21
C SER A 107 -1.66 -14.24 -2.09
N ILE A 108 -0.62 -13.80 -2.82
CA ILE A 108 0.72 -14.39 -2.76
C ILE A 108 1.26 -14.39 -1.32
N PHE A 109 1.17 -13.27 -0.60
CA PHE A 109 1.64 -13.21 0.79
C PHE A 109 0.80 -14.08 1.72
N LYS A 110 -0.52 -14.18 1.52
CA LYS A 110 -1.38 -15.07 2.30
C LYS A 110 -1.06 -16.55 2.08
N GLU A 111 -0.83 -16.96 0.84
CA GLU A 111 -0.42 -18.33 0.48
C GLU A 111 0.93 -18.70 1.12
N ASN A 112 1.81 -17.71 1.32
CA ASN A 112 3.09 -17.87 2.02
C ASN A 112 2.99 -17.68 3.55
N GLY A 113 1.77 -17.66 4.13
CA GLY A 113 1.55 -17.68 5.58
C GLY A 113 1.52 -16.31 6.27
N PHE A 114 1.53 -15.21 5.52
CA PHE A 114 1.50 -13.85 6.10
C PHE A 114 0.08 -13.29 6.16
N THR A 115 -0.24 -12.60 7.26
CA THR A 115 -1.50 -11.88 7.41
C THR A 115 -1.31 -10.41 7.08
N ILE A 116 -1.98 -9.92 6.04
CA ILE A 116 -2.04 -8.48 5.74
C ILE A 116 -3.16 -7.85 6.55
N VAL A 117 -2.82 -6.84 7.33
CA VAL A 117 -3.75 -6.12 8.21
C VAL A 117 -3.85 -4.66 7.79
N PRO A 118 -5.02 -4.02 7.97
CA PRO A 118 -5.17 -2.60 7.69
C PRO A 118 -4.48 -1.75 8.77
N ILE A 119 -4.03 -0.55 8.40
CA ILE A 119 -3.33 0.38 9.31
C ILE A 119 -4.15 0.71 10.56
N ASN A 120 -5.47 0.82 10.40
CA ASN A 120 -6.41 1.14 11.48
C ASN A 120 -6.52 0.05 12.55
N LYS A 121 -6.06 -1.18 12.29
CA LYS A 121 -5.90 -2.23 13.32
C LYS A 121 -4.88 -1.80 14.37
N LEU A 122 -3.87 -1.02 14.00
CA LEU A 122 -2.79 -0.59 14.90
C LEU A 122 -3.02 0.78 15.53
N THR A 123 -3.62 1.70 14.77
CA THR A 123 -3.91 3.08 15.21
C THR A 123 -4.83 3.81 14.23
N SER A 124 -5.69 4.68 14.76
CA SER A 124 -6.50 5.62 13.96
C SER A 124 -5.79 6.95 13.64
N ASN A 125 -4.57 7.18 14.16
CA ASN A 125 -3.84 8.45 14.03
C ASN A 125 -3.49 8.82 12.58
N PHE A 126 -3.54 7.85 11.67
CA PHE A 126 -3.22 8.00 10.25
C PHE A 126 -4.47 7.89 9.38
N SER A 127 -5.66 8.06 9.96
CA SER A 127 -6.94 7.96 9.26
C SER A 127 -7.74 9.24 9.42
N PHE A 128 -8.39 9.66 8.34
CA PHE A 128 -9.37 10.74 8.39
C PHE A 128 -10.59 10.30 9.21
N ASN A 129 -10.99 11.08 10.20
CA ASN A 129 -12.13 10.77 11.08
C ASN A 129 -13.25 11.81 10.95
N ARG A 130 -14.44 11.50 11.49
CA ARG A 130 -15.62 12.38 11.42
C ARG A 130 -15.38 13.74 12.09
N ASP A 131 -14.60 13.77 13.16
CA ASP A 131 -14.29 15.02 13.87
C ASP A 131 -13.42 15.94 13.01
N SER A 132 -12.53 15.35 12.21
CA SER A 132 -11.71 16.05 11.21
C SER A 132 -12.56 16.62 10.07
N LYS A 133 -13.63 15.91 9.66
CA LYS A 133 -14.58 16.39 8.65
C LYS A 133 -15.21 17.72 9.07
N ASN A 134 -15.77 17.76 10.27
CA ASN A 134 -16.51 18.93 10.74
C ASN A 134 -15.60 20.15 10.99
N LEU A 135 -14.30 19.94 11.14
CA LEU A 135 -13.31 21.00 11.29
C LEU A 135 -12.87 21.62 9.95
N ILE A 136 -12.99 20.88 8.84
CA ILE A 136 -12.38 21.24 7.54
C ILE A 136 -13.42 21.70 6.51
N PHE A 137 -14.61 21.12 6.49
CA PHE A 137 -15.62 21.44 5.49
C PHE A 137 -16.55 22.56 5.97
N ASN A 138 -16.81 23.54 5.10
CA ASN A 138 -17.85 24.53 5.33
C ASN A 138 -19.21 23.83 5.25
N GLN A 139 -20.05 24.05 6.26
CA GLN A 139 -21.40 23.46 6.32
C GLN A 139 -22.38 24.35 5.56
N ASN A 140 -22.14 24.57 4.26
CA ASN A 140 -23.05 25.32 3.40
C ASN A 140 -23.77 24.38 2.41
N GLU A 141 -24.98 24.75 2.00
CA GLU A 141 -25.84 23.88 1.18
C GLU A 141 -25.26 23.59 -0.21
N SER A 142 -24.46 24.51 -0.76
CA SER A 142 -23.82 24.34 -2.08
C SER A 142 -22.74 23.25 -2.04
N ASP A 143 -21.87 23.32 -1.03
CA ASP A 143 -20.81 22.32 -0.80
C ASP A 143 -21.43 20.93 -0.54
N ASP A 144 -22.53 20.86 0.22
CA ASP A 144 -23.23 19.59 0.48
C ASP A 144 -23.83 18.97 -0.80
N ALA A 145 -24.35 19.81 -1.71
CA ALA A 145 -24.84 19.37 -3.01
C ALA A 145 -23.71 18.80 -3.88
N ASP A 146 -22.57 19.49 -3.92
CA ASP A 146 -21.40 19.06 -4.68
C ASP A 146 -20.75 17.80 -4.10
N ILE A 147 -20.63 17.69 -2.78
CA ILE A 147 -20.15 16.48 -2.10
C ILE A 147 -21.06 15.30 -2.44
N SER A 148 -22.38 15.47 -2.33
CA SER A 148 -23.36 14.41 -2.60
C SER A 148 -23.30 13.93 -4.04
N LYS A 149 -23.26 14.87 -5.00
CA LYS A 149 -23.12 14.59 -6.43
C LYS A 149 -21.78 13.91 -6.74
N SER A 150 -20.69 14.39 -6.16
CA SER A 150 -19.34 13.84 -6.30
C SER A 150 -19.26 12.40 -5.85
N ILE A 151 -19.80 12.09 -4.66
CA ILE A 151 -19.83 10.72 -4.12
C ILE A 151 -20.60 9.79 -5.07
N LYS A 152 -21.76 10.22 -5.58
CA LYS A 152 -22.56 9.41 -6.50
C LYS A 152 -21.78 9.08 -7.78
N ILE A 153 -21.21 10.09 -8.43
CA ILE A 153 -20.48 9.91 -9.70
C ILE A 153 -19.22 9.08 -9.47
N LEU A 154 -18.46 9.36 -8.40
CA LEU A 154 -17.25 8.60 -8.07
C LEU A 154 -17.56 7.12 -7.81
N ASN A 155 -18.66 6.81 -7.11
CA ASN A 155 -19.08 5.43 -6.85
C ASN A 155 -19.49 4.67 -8.13
N ASP A 156 -19.99 5.37 -9.15
CA ASP A 156 -20.31 4.74 -10.44
C ASP A 156 -19.07 4.53 -11.31
N LEU A 157 -18.11 5.46 -11.29
CA LEU A 157 -16.86 5.36 -12.03
C LEU A 157 -15.87 4.35 -11.41
N SER A 158 -15.81 4.26 -10.08
CA SER A 158 -14.86 3.41 -9.37
C SER A 158 -15.09 1.91 -9.57
N LYS A 159 -16.31 1.50 -9.95
CA LYS A 159 -16.67 0.11 -10.30
C LYS A 159 -15.80 -0.49 -11.41
N TYR A 160 -15.20 0.36 -12.23
CA TYR A 160 -14.40 -0.04 -13.40
C TYR A 160 -12.88 0.19 -13.20
N ASP A 161 -12.42 0.43 -11.96
CA ASP A 161 -11.02 0.80 -11.64
C ASP A 161 -10.51 2.05 -12.41
N ASN A 162 -11.45 2.91 -12.86
CA ASN A 162 -11.16 4.07 -13.71
C ASN A 162 -10.93 5.37 -12.93
N ALA A 163 -11.54 5.52 -11.74
CA ALA A 163 -11.47 6.76 -10.97
C ALA A 163 -11.42 6.49 -9.46
N GLN A 164 -10.55 7.24 -8.78
CA GLN A 164 -10.40 7.25 -7.32
C GLN A 164 -10.60 8.66 -6.72
N SER A 165 -10.80 9.67 -7.59
CA SER A 165 -11.11 11.04 -7.21
C SER A 165 -11.97 11.69 -8.28
N ILE A 166 -12.68 12.75 -7.89
CA ILE A 166 -13.46 13.60 -8.77
C ILE A 166 -13.38 15.04 -8.24
N VAL A 167 -13.44 16.00 -9.16
CA VAL A 167 -13.62 17.42 -8.84
C VAL A 167 -14.92 17.87 -9.49
N ILE A 168 -15.81 18.46 -8.69
CA ILE A 168 -17.06 19.05 -9.14
C ILE A 168 -17.08 20.48 -8.59
N ASP A 169 -17.54 21.38 -9.44
CA ASP A 169 -17.77 22.78 -9.14
C ASP A 169 -19.04 23.15 -9.91
N ASN A 170 -20.13 23.46 -9.20
CA ASN A 170 -21.43 23.79 -9.78
C ASN A 170 -21.80 25.25 -9.57
#